data_AF-A0AAW2B9U0-F1
#
_entry.id   AF-A0AAW2B9U0-F1
#
_cell.length_a   1.000
_cell.length_b   1.000
_cell.length_c   1.000
_cell.angle_alpha   90.00
_cell.angle_beta   90.00
_cell.angle_gamma   90.00
#
_symmetry.space_group_name_H-M   'P 1'
#
loop_
_entity.id
_entity.type
_entity.pdbx_description
1 polymer ?
#
loop_
_entity_poly.entity_id
_entity_poly.type
_entity_poly.pdbx_seq_one_letter_code
_entity_poly.pdbx_strand_id
1 'polypeptide(L)'
;MAESIKIIQQALEGIPGGPYENLEIRYFDRKRYPEWHDFEYRFISKKPSPTFELPKQELYVRVEAPKGELGIFLIGDQSGFPWRWKIRPPGFINLQILPQLVKRMKLADIMTILGSIDIIMGEVDR
;
A
#
# COMPACT_ATOMS: atom_id res chain seq x y z
N MET A 1 -20.09 -3.24 2.16
CA MET A 1 -19.85 -3.87 3.49
C MET A 1 -20.19 -5.36 3.50
N ALA A 2 -21.33 -5.81 2.98
CA ALA A 2 -21.68 -7.24 2.96
C ALA A 2 -20.61 -8.13 2.30
N GLU A 3 -20.12 -7.74 1.13
CA GLU A 3 -19.04 -8.48 0.44
C GLU A 3 -17.73 -8.48 1.24
N SER A 4 -17.37 -7.37 1.89
CA SER A 4 -16.19 -7.31 2.75
C SER A 4 -16.28 -8.31 3.91
N ILE A 5 -17.45 -8.41 4.55
CA ILE A 5 -17.71 -9.37 5.63
C ILE A 5 -17.57 -10.81 5.10
N LYS A 6 -18.14 -11.08 3.92
CA LYS A 6 -18.04 -12.39 3.28
C LYS A 6 -16.60 -12.77 2.97
N ILE A 7 -15.79 -11.86 2.45
CA ILE A 7 -14.37 -12.09 2.19
C ILE A 7 -13.61 -12.36 3.50
N ILE A 8 -13.93 -11.64 4.58
CA ILE A 8 -13.31 -11.88 5.90
C ILE A 8 -13.66 -13.27 6.42
N GLN A 9 -14.92 -13.71 6.30
CA GLN A 9 -15.36 -15.05 6.69
C GLN A 9 -14.64 -16.14 5.89
N GLN A 10 -14.57 -15.97 4.56
CA GLN A 10 -13.83 -16.88 3.68
C GLN A 10 -12.34 -16.92 4.02
N ALA A 11 -11.73 -15.77 4.30
CA ALA A 11 -10.34 -15.68 4.70
C ALA A 11 -10.11 -16.42 6.03
N LEU A 12 -11.01 -16.27 7.01
CA LEU A 12 -10.94 -16.94 8.31
C LEU A 12 -11.00 -18.47 8.19
N GLU A 13 -11.89 -18.99 7.35
CA GLU A 13 -11.99 -20.43 7.04
C GLU A 13 -10.75 -20.93 6.29
N GLY A 14 -10.16 -20.08 5.45
CA GLY A 14 -9.05 -20.42 4.56
C GLY A 14 -7.65 -20.14 5.11
N ILE A 15 -7.47 -19.72 6.37
CA ILE A 15 -6.13 -19.38 6.90
C ILE A 15 -5.28 -20.66 6.97
N PRO A 16 -4.23 -20.82 6.14
CA PRO A 16 -3.25 -21.87 6.36
C PRO A 16 -2.46 -21.48 7.61
N GLY A 17 -2.55 -22.29 8.67
CA GLY A 17 -1.73 -22.08 9.86
C GLY A 17 -0.23 -22.04 9.50
N GLY A 18 0.57 -21.33 10.29
CA GLY A 18 2.01 -21.21 10.07
C GLY A 18 2.59 -19.93 10.65
N PRO A 19 3.90 -19.68 10.45
CA PRO A 19 4.53 -18.41 10.80
C PRO A 19 3.88 -17.26 9.99
N TYR A 20 3.41 -16.22 10.67
CA TYR A 20 2.78 -15.03 10.07
C TYR A 20 3.80 -13.97 9.63
N GLU A 21 5.06 -14.13 10.03
CA GLU A 21 6.13 -13.24 9.60
C GLU A 21 6.60 -13.68 8.21
N ASN A 22 6.73 -12.72 7.29
CA ASN A 22 7.47 -12.91 6.05
C ASN A 22 8.94 -13.21 6.40
N LEU A 23 9.25 -14.49 6.62
CA LEU A 23 10.61 -15.01 6.62
C LEU A 23 11.26 -14.85 5.23
N GLU A 24 10.50 -14.42 4.24
CA GLU A 24 10.89 -14.11 2.87
C GLU A 24 11.46 -12.70 2.66
N ILE A 25 12.23 -12.17 3.62
CA ILE A 25 13.46 -11.46 3.21
C ILE A 25 14.44 -12.54 2.68
N ARG A 26 14.01 -13.30 1.67
CA ARG A 26 14.71 -14.41 1.02
C ARG A 26 15.16 -14.05 -0.39
N TYR A 27 15.26 -12.75 -0.68
CA TYR A 27 16.04 -12.32 -1.85
C TYR A 27 17.56 -12.37 -1.60
N PHE A 28 18.01 -12.57 -0.36
CA PHE A 28 19.43 -12.68 -0.02
C PHE A 28 19.69 -13.76 1.04
N ASP A 29 19.48 -15.04 0.70
CA ASP A 29 20.53 -16.05 0.87
C ASP A 29 20.10 -17.36 0.18
N ARG A 30 21.00 -17.97 -0.60
CA ARG A 30 20.70 -19.15 -1.42
C ARG A 30 20.64 -20.46 -0.62
N LYS A 31 20.96 -20.47 0.68
CA LYS A 31 20.98 -21.70 1.48
C LYS A 31 19.68 -21.87 2.27
N ARG A 32 18.89 -22.87 1.87
CA ARG A 32 17.55 -23.17 2.42
C ARG A 32 17.53 -23.54 3.90
N TYR A 33 18.64 -24.03 4.48
CA TYR A 33 18.75 -24.43 5.88
C TYR A 33 20.23 -24.40 6.32
N PRO A 34 20.70 -23.41 7.11
CA PRO A 34 22.02 -23.51 7.74
C PRO A 34 21.98 -24.49 8.93
N GLU A 35 23.05 -25.27 9.13
CA GLU A 35 23.20 -26.12 10.31
C GLU A 35 23.26 -25.27 11.58
N TRP A 36 22.56 -25.70 12.62
CA TRP A 36 22.61 -25.06 13.94
C TRP A 36 24.05 -25.16 14.50
N HIS A 37 24.68 -24.02 14.79
CA HIS A 37 26.08 -23.83 15.24
C HIS A 37 27.18 -23.67 14.17
N ASP A 38 26.84 -23.47 12.89
CA ASP A 38 27.87 -23.09 11.91
C ASP A 38 28.33 -21.63 12.08
N PHE A 39 29.59 -21.32 11.78
CA PHE A 39 30.15 -19.97 11.87
C PHE A 39 29.47 -18.99 10.90
N GLU A 40 28.85 -19.51 9.84
CA GLU A 40 28.01 -18.76 8.89
C GLU A 40 26.60 -18.44 9.43
N TYR A 41 26.22 -18.93 10.62
CA TYR A 41 24.90 -18.69 11.21
C TYR A 41 24.72 -17.22 11.58
N ARG A 42 24.09 -16.45 10.68
CA ARG A 42 23.83 -15.04 10.87
C ARG A 42 22.50 -14.86 11.60
N PHE A 43 22.53 -14.21 12.77
CA PHE A 43 21.30 -13.72 13.41
C PHE A 43 20.59 -12.77 12.43
N ILE A 44 19.50 -13.23 11.82
CA ILE A 44 18.62 -12.39 11.02
C ILE A 44 17.87 -11.49 12.00
N SER A 45 18.45 -10.34 12.29
CA SER A 45 17.78 -9.29 13.07
C SER A 45 16.52 -8.86 12.31
N LYS A 46 15.44 -8.57 13.04
CA LYS A 46 14.16 -8.08 12.47
C LYS A 46 14.27 -6.75 11.72
N LYS A 47 15.42 -6.07 11.81
CA LYS A 47 15.69 -4.87 11.02
C LYS A 47 16.00 -5.28 9.58
N PRO A 48 15.43 -4.60 8.56
CA PRO A 48 15.93 -4.76 7.20
C PRO A 48 17.44 -4.55 7.23
N SER A 49 18.19 -5.43 6.55
CA SER A 49 19.63 -5.25 6.46
C SER A 49 19.88 -3.84 5.90
N PRO A 50 20.90 -3.12 6.39
CA PRO A 50 21.30 -1.84 5.80
C PRO A 50 21.73 -1.93 4.33
N THR A 51 21.64 -3.12 3.72
CA THR A 51 22.01 -3.50 2.35
C THR A 51 20.78 -3.67 1.44
N PHE A 52 19.56 -3.35 1.89
CA PHE A 52 18.40 -3.36 0.99
C PHE A 52 18.49 -2.17 0.01
N GLU A 53 18.95 -2.44 -1.20
CA GLU A 53 19.02 -1.48 -2.29
C GLU A 53 17.84 -1.67 -3.24
N LEU A 54 17.15 -0.58 -3.55
CA LEU A 54 16.08 -0.62 -4.54
C LEU A 54 16.69 -0.68 -5.94
N PRO A 55 16.29 -1.64 -6.80
CA PRO A 55 16.78 -1.71 -8.17
C PRO A 55 16.42 -0.41 -8.91
N LYS A 56 17.28 -0.03 -9.86
CA LYS A 56 17.07 1.17 -10.69
C LYS A 56 15.95 0.94 -11.69
N GLN A 57 14.72 1.11 -11.24
CA GLN A 57 13.50 0.85 -12.00
C GLN A 57 12.39 1.82 -11.61
N GLU A 58 11.50 2.10 -12.55
CA GLU A 58 10.24 2.79 -12.31
C GLU A 58 9.12 1.76 -12.17
N LEU A 59 8.31 1.89 -11.11
CA LEU A 59 7.19 1.01 -10.83
C LEU A 59 5.96 1.84 -10.48
N TYR A 60 4.82 1.49 -11.09
CA TYR A 60 3.51 1.95 -10.68
C TYR A 60 2.69 0.74 -10.18
N VAL A 61 2.26 0.78 -8.92
CA VAL A 61 1.36 -0.23 -8.35
C VAL A 61 0.06 0.45 -7.98
N ARG A 62 -1.06 -0.21 -8.30
CA ARG A 62 -2.40 0.23 -7.93
C ARG A 62 -3.06 -0.79 -7.03
N VAL A 63 -3.78 -0.29 -6.02
CA VAL A 63 -4.61 -1.08 -5.11
C VAL A 63 -5.99 -0.43 -5.03
N GLU A 64 -7.02 -1.26 -4.88
CA GLU A 64 -8.37 -0.78 -4.61
C GLU A 64 -8.48 -0.37 -3.13
N ALA A 65 -8.56 0.92 -2.88
CA ALA A 65 -8.90 1.48 -1.59
C ALA A 65 -10.43 1.67 -1.49
N PRO A 66 -10.99 1.83 -0.28
CA PRO A 66 -12.44 2.04 -0.11
C PRO A 66 -13.01 3.24 -0.88
N LYS A 67 -12.16 4.23 -1.19
CA LYS A 67 -12.51 5.47 -1.91
C LYS A 67 -12.25 5.40 -3.43
N GLY A 68 -11.69 4.30 -3.92
CA GLY A 68 -11.32 4.12 -5.33
C GLY A 68 -9.87 3.65 -5.52
N GLU A 69 -9.29 3.94 -6.69
CA GLU A 69 -7.93 3.49 -7.02
C GLU A 69 -6.86 4.31 -6.29
N LEU A 70 -6.12 3.66 -5.40
CA LEU A 70 -4.90 4.20 -4.80
C LEU A 70 -3.69 3.73 -5.61
N GLY A 71 -2.97 4.69 -6.20
CA GLY A 71 -1.75 4.43 -6.95
C GLY A 71 -0.51 4.86 -6.20
N ILE A 72 0.56 4.10 -6.33
CA ILE A 72 1.90 4.44 -5.84
C ILE A 72 2.88 4.33 -7.00
N PHE A 73 3.51 5.45 -7.34
CA PHE A 73 4.59 5.54 -8.32
C PHE A 73 5.93 5.69 -7.59
N LEU A 74 6.89 4.84 -7.91
CA LEU A 74 8.20 4.78 -7.26
C LEU A 74 9.31 4.65 -8.30
N ILE A 75 10.40 5.37 -8.10
CA ILE A 75 11.63 5.28 -8.88
C ILE A 75 12.77 4.91 -7.94
N GLY A 76 13.44 3.78 -8.20
CA GLY A 76 14.65 3.37 -7.48
C GLY A 76 15.94 3.87 -8.17
N ASP A 77 17.01 4.05 -7.39
CA ASP A 77 18.34 4.44 -7.89
C ASP A 77 19.47 3.73 -7.13
N GLN A 78 19.38 2.40 -6.98
CA GLN A 78 20.40 1.55 -6.29
C GLN A 78 20.78 2.06 -4.88
N SER A 79 19.84 2.74 -4.24
CA SER A 79 19.96 3.31 -2.90
C SER A 79 18.92 2.67 -2.00
N GLY A 80 19.14 2.74 -0.69
CA GLY A 80 18.15 2.31 0.30
C GLY A 80 16.90 3.20 0.34
N PHE A 81 16.95 4.38 -0.29
CA PHE A 81 15.83 5.30 -0.40
C PHE A 81 15.38 5.44 -1.86
N PRO A 82 14.07 5.54 -2.12
CA PRO A 82 13.56 5.80 -3.45
C PRO A 82 14.01 7.18 -3.91
N TRP A 83 14.43 7.29 -5.16
CA TRP A 83 14.78 8.56 -5.80
C TRP A 83 13.54 9.47 -5.89
N ARG A 84 12.40 8.90 -6.27
CA ARG A 84 11.12 9.59 -6.31
C ARG A 84 10.01 8.67 -5.86
N TRP A 85 9.09 9.23 -5.07
CA TRP A 85 7.85 8.59 -4.70
C TRP A 85 6.71 9.58 -4.90
N LYS A 86 5.71 9.20 -5.70
CA LYS A 86 4.44 9.94 -5.80
C LYS A 86 3.27 9.02 -5.48
N ILE A 87 2.37 9.52 -4.65
CA ILE A 87 1.10 8.87 -4.36
C ILE A 87 0.05 9.48 -5.30
N ARG A 88 -0.79 8.63 -5.89
CA ARG A 88 -2.00 9.01 -6.62
C ARG A 88 -3.20 8.73 -5.70
N PRO A 89 -3.61 9.73 -4.89
CA PRO A 89 -4.72 9.58 -3.97
C PRO A 89 -6.06 9.56 -4.71
N PRO A 90 -6.96 8.60 -4.45
CA PRO A 90 -8.32 8.61 -5.02
C PRO A 90 -9.09 9.89 -4.65
N GLY A 91 -8.94 10.39 -3.42
CA GLY A 91 -9.67 11.56 -2.92
C GLY A 91 -9.39 12.84 -3.70
N PHE A 92 -8.15 13.07 -4.13
CA PHE A 92 -7.78 14.25 -4.94
C PHE A 92 -8.47 14.23 -6.30
N ILE A 93 -8.54 13.06 -6.92
CA ILE A 93 -9.13 12.89 -8.25
C ILE A 93 -10.64 13.03 -8.17
N ASN A 94 -11.26 12.38 -7.18
CA ASN A 94 -12.70 12.47 -6.96
C ASN A 94 -13.13 13.92 -6.66
N LEU A 95 -12.30 14.72 -5.98
CA LEU A 95 -12.59 16.12 -5.70
C LEU A 95 -12.66 16.98 -6.98
N GLN A 96 -11.98 16.61 -8.07
CA GLN A 96 -11.98 17.38 -9.32
C GLN A 96 -13.35 17.46 -9.99
N ILE A 97 -14.26 16.51 -9.73
CA ILE A 97 -15.61 16.52 -10.28
C ILE A 97 -16.57 17.44 -9.51
N LEU A 98 -16.18 17.92 -8.32
CA LEU A 98 -17.02 18.73 -7.44
C LEU A 98 -17.64 19.97 -8.14
N PRO A 99 -16.91 20.78 -8.94
CA PRO A 99 -17.50 21.94 -9.61
C PRO A 99 -18.62 21.58 -10.59
N GLN A 100 -18.57 20.37 -11.17
CA GLN A 100 -19.61 19.88 -12.07
C GLN A 100 -20.83 19.41 -11.29
N LEU A 101 -20.62 18.76 -10.13
CA LEU A 101 -21.69 18.27 -9.26
C LEU A 101 -22.45 19.41 -8.56
N VAL A 102 -21.78 20.48 -8.16
CA VAL A 102 -22.40 21.60 -7.43
C VAL A 102 -23.17 22.56 -8.36
N LYS A 103 -23.00 22.43 -9.68
CA LYS A 103 -23.65 23.34 -10.65
C LYS A 103 -25.18 23.24 -10.57
N ARG A 104 -25.83 24.37 -10.29
CA ARG A 104 -27.30 24.50 -10.11
C ARG A 104 -27.87 23.80 -8.86
N MET A 105 -27.02 23.43 -7.91
CA MET A 105 -27.48 22.90 -6.61
C MET A 105 -27.64 24.00 -5.57
N LYS A 106 -28.38 23.74 -4.50
CA LYS A 106 -28.50 24.69 -3.38
C LYS A 106 -27.24 24.61 -2.52
N LEU A 107 -26.96 25.70 -1.79
CA LEU A 107 -25.84 25.74 -0.85
C LEU A 107 -25.90 24.60 0.19
N ALA A 108 -27.11 24.25 0.62
CA ALA A 108 -27.35 23.15 1.57
C ALA A 108 -26.94 21.77 1.01
N ASP A 109 -27.02 21.57 -0.31
CA ASP A 109 -26.72 20.29 -0.95
C ASP A 109 -25.20 20.01 -1.01
N ILE A 110 -24.37 21.05 -0.87
CA ILE A 110 -22.90 20.94 -0.94
C ILE A 110 -22.37 19.96 0.13
N MET A 111 -22.91 20.00 1.35
CA MET A 111 -22.45 19.12 2.42
C MET A 111 -22.77 17.65 2.11
N THR A 112 -23.94 17.38 1.53
CA THR A 112 -24.32 16.02 1.13
C THR A 112 -23.45 15.52 -0.02
N ILE A 113 -23.12 16.38 -0.98
CA ILE A 113 -22.23 16.05 -2.10
C ILE A 113 -20.79 15.80 -1.61
N LEU A 114 -20.28 16.63 -0.69
CA LEU A 114 -18.95 16.42 -0.11
C LEU A 114 -18.89 15.13 0.73
N GLY A 115 -19.96 14.83 1.47
CA GLY A 115 -20.08 13.60 2.24
C GLY A 115 -20.16 12.36 1.36
N SER A 116 -20.79 12.42 0.19
CA SER A 116 -20.88 11.28 -0.72
C SER A 116 -19.57 10.99 -1.46
N ILE A 117 -18.73 12.00 -1.70
CA ILE A 117 -17.38 11.82 -2.25
C ILE A 117 -16.41 11.25 -1.19
N ASP A 118 -16.71 11.45 0.10
CA ASP A 118 -15.91 10.99 1.23
C ASP A 118 -14.45 11.48 1.15
N ILE A 119 -14.26 12.80 1.23
CA ILE A 119 -12.92 13.42 1.15
C ILE A 119 -12.21 13.44 2.51
N ILE A 120 -10.91 13.12 2.50
CA ILE A 120 -10.02 13.32 3.66
C ILE A 120 -8.90 14.26 3.21
N MET A 121 -8.81 15.43 3.84
CA MET A 121 -7.87 16.48 3.40
C MET A 121 -6.40 16.05 3.47
N GLY A 122 -6.02 15.19 4.43
CA GLY A 122 -4.64 14.70 4.52
C GLY A 122 -4.20 13.82 3.34
N GLU A 123 -5.15 13.28 2.58
CA GLU A 123 -4.89 12.54 1.35
C GLU A 123 -4.76 13.47 0.13
N VAL A 124 -5.57 14.53 0.10
CA VAL A 124 -5.68 15.50 -1.00
C VAL A 124 -4.47 16.42 -1.10
N ASP A 125 -3.85 16.76 0.04
CA ASP A 125 -2.79 17.78 0.16
C ASP A 125 -1.36 17.28 -0.16
N ARG A 126 -1.19 16.06 -0.72
CA ARG A 126 0.12 15.40 -0.93
C ARG A 126 0.71 15.45 -2.35
#